data_AF-A0A7W7D485-F1
#
_entry.id   AF-A0A7W7D485-F1
#
_cell.length_a   1.000
_cell.length_b   1.000
_cell.length_c   1.000
_cell.angle_alpha   90.00
_cell.angle_beta   90.00
_cell.angle_gamma   90.00
#
_symmetry.space_group_name_H-M   'P 1'
#
loop_
_entity.id
_entity.type
_entity.pdbx_description
1 polymer ?
#
loop_
_entity_poly.entity_id
_entity_poly.type
_entity_poly.pdbx_seq_one_letter_code
_entity_poly.pdbx_strand_id
1 'polypeptide(L)'
;MSITVPFLGVLLAGDLRKRPPTTRLIPDLLAATLLAAAVGIYGILVCAVTLAVAPSGTAPWLNAGTVAVGSVLVQIVAQLTGTGLGMLLRRPVVACLGTIVFPMGLWLLLSSVEALHPAQAWLTPYATVRNLLSGQMTLLTWTQWIVVLLIWGVTLNAAAATWLRRIR
;
A
#
# COMPACT_ATOMS: atom_id res chain seq x y z
N MET A 1 9.24 0.83 3.43
CA MET A 1 7.79 1.09 3.35
C MET A 1 7.38 1.91 4.57
N SER A 2 6.52 2.92 4.41
CA SER A 2 6.10 3.75 5.55
C SER A 2 5.09 3.00 6.43
N ILE A 3 5.30 3.03 7.75
CA ILE A 3 4.33 2.52 8.74
C ILE A 3 3.23 3.57 8.98
N THR A 4 3.55 4.86 8.82
CA THR A 4 2.64 5.97 9.12
C THR A 4 1.52 6.10 8.09
N VAL A 5 1.79 5.88 6.80
CA VAL A 5 0.78 5.98 5.73
C VAL A 5 -0.41 5.03 5.96
N PRO A 6 -0.23 3.71 6.15
CA PRO A 6 -1.38 2.83 6.41
C PRO A 6 -2.13 3.22 7.70
N PHE A 7 -1.45 3.76 8.72
CA PHE A 7 -2.11 4.22 9.94
C PHE A 7 -3.00 5.45 9.69
N LEU A 8 -2.58 6.38 8.83
CA LEU A 8 -3.43 7.48 8.39
C LEU A 8 -4.68 6.96 7.67
N GLY A 9 -4.53 5.95 6.81
CA GLY A 9 -5.67 5.25 6.20
C GLY A 9 -6.63 4.66 7.24
N VAL A 10 -6.10 4.02 8.28
CA VAL A 10 -6.88 3.47 9.39
C VAL A 10 -7.67 4.56 10.14
N LEU A 11 -7.03 5.69 10.43
CA LEU A 11 -7.66 6.81 11.15
C LEU A 11 -8.75 7.46 10.30
N LEU A 12 -8.49 7.71 9.02
CA LEU A 12 -9.49 8.19 8.05
C LEU A 12 -10.71 7.28 8.01
N ALA A 13 -10.50 5.96 7.97
CA ALA A 13 -11.59 4.99 8.02
C ALA A 13 -12.40 5.04 9.33
N GLY A 14 -11.75 5.38 10.44
CA GLY A 14 -12.42 5.67 11.72
C GLY A 14 -13.46 6.79 11.59
N ASP A 15 -13.14 7.85 10.85
CA ASP A 15 -14.05 8.97 10.62
C ASP A 15 -15.15 8.61 9.61
N LEU A 16 -14.83 7.85 8.55
CA LEU A 16 -15.83 7.36 7.59
C LEU A 16 -16.93 6.52 8.27
N ARG A 17 -16.56 5.75 9.30
CA ARG A 17 -17.50 4.96 10.11
C ARG A 17 -18.37 5.77 11.05
N LYS A 18 -18.12 7.05 11.24
CA LYS A 18 -19.00 7.94 12.01
C LYS A 18 -19.96 8.72 11.10
N ARG A 19 -19.65 8.83 9.79
CA ARG A 19 -20.46 9.58 8.83
C ARG A 19 -21.75 8.84 8.43
N PRO A 20 -22.83 9.53 8.05
CA PRO A 20 -24.07 8.90 7.57
C PRO A 20 -23.84 7.98 6.35
N PRO A 21 -24.64 6.92 6.16
CA PRO A 21 -24.49 5.94 5.07
C PRO A 21 -24.68 6.52 3.65
N THR A 22 -25.19 7.74 3.52
CA THR A 22 -25.36 8.46 2.25
C THR A 22 -24.08 9.10 1.71
N THR A 23 -22.99 9.10 2.49
CA THR A 23 -21.73 9.75 2.10
C THR A 23 -21.01 8.98 1.00
N ARG A 24 -20.58 9.67 -0.06
CA ARG A 24 -19.88 9.06 -1.20
C ARG A 24 -18.47 8.63 -0.78
N LEU A 25 -18.20 7.33 -0.84
CA LEU A 25 -16.93 6.73 -0.41
C LEU A 25 -15.79 6.94 -1.43
N ILE A 26 -16.14 7.13 -2.71
CA ILE A 26 -15.20 7.36 -3.82
C ILE A 26 -14.32 8.61 -3.60
N PRO A 27 -14.87 9.81 -3.33
CA PRO A 27 -14.03 11.00 -3.11
C PRO A 27 -13.10 10.87 -1.90
N ASP A 28 -13.52 10.16 -0.84
CA ASP A 28 -12.65 9.91 0.32
C ASP A 28 -11.49 8.95 -0.04
N LEU A 29 -11.74 7.90 -0.83
CA LEU A 29 -10.67 7.01 -1.34
C LEU A 29 -9.73 7.74 -2.31
N LEU A 30 -10.27 8.63 -3.14
CA LEU A 30 -9.46 9.47 -4.02
C LEU A 30 -8.58 10.41 -3.21
N ALA A 31 -9.12 11.09 -2.20
CA ALA A 31 -8.37 11.95 -1.29
C ALA A 31 -7.27 11.17 -0.54
N ALA A 32 -7.58 9.98 -0.05
CA ALA A 32 -6.60 9.09 0.57
C ALA A 32 -5.48 8.71 -0.42
N THR A 33 -5.84 8.36 -1.66
CA THR A 33 -4.87 8.02 -2.71
C THR A 33 -3.97 9.20 -3.06
N LEU A 34 -4.54 10.41 -3.18
CA LEU A 34 -3.78 11.64 -3.44
C LEU A 34 -2.83 11.98 -2.29
N LEU A 35 -3.28 11.83 -1.03
CA LEU A 35 -2.42 12.02 0.14
C LEU A 35 -1.24 11.04 0.12
N ALA A 36 -1.50 9.76 -0.16
CA ALA A 36 -0.45 8.76 -0.27
C ALA A 36 0.55 9.08 -1.40
N ALA A 37 0.04 9.55 -2.54
CA ALA A 37 0.88 9.98 -3.64
C ALA A 37 1.76 11.18 -3.25
N ALA A 38 1.21 12.16 -2.55
CA ALA A 38 1.95 13.31 -2.05
C ALA A 38 3.08 12.90 -1.08
N VAL A 39 2.83 11.94 -0.17
CA VAL A 39 3.87 11.40 0.73
C VAL A 39 4.98 10.70 -0.06
N GLY A 40 4.63 9.94 -1.11
CA GLY A 40 5.61 9.32 -2.00
C GLY A 40 6.47 10.34 -2.73
N ILE A 41 5.84 11.37 -3.31
CA ILE A 41 6.53 12.49 -3.99
C ILE A 41 7.45 13.23 -3.02
N TYR A 42 6.98 13.51 -1.80
CA TYR A 42 7.81 14.13 -0.78
C TYR A 42 9.09 13.32 -0.48
N GLY A 43 8.95 11.98 -0.33
CA GLY A 43 10.10 11.10 -0.16
C GLY A 43 11.09 11.17 -1.32
N ILE A 44 10.59 11.20 -2.57
CA ILE A 44 11.43 11.36 -3.77
C ILE A 44 12.20 12.68 -3.73
N LEU A 45 11.53 13.79 -3.38
CA LEU A 45 12.17 15.11 -3.30
C LEU A 45 13.27 15.13 -2.25
N VAL A 46 13.04 14.54 -1.07
CA VAL A 46 14.07 14.42 -0.02
C VAL A 46 15.27 13.63 -0.52
N CYS A 47 15.04 12.49 -1.20
CA CYS A 47 16.12 11.71 -1.82
C CYS A 47 16.90 12.53 -2.86
N ALA A 48 16.20 13.26 -3.73
CA ALA A 48 16.82 14.09 -4.77
C ALA A 48 17.68 15.20 -4.17
N VAL A 49 17.19 15.90 -3.15
CA VAL A 49 17.95 16.94 -2.42
C VAL A 49 19.18 16.34 -1.74
N THR A 50 19.03 15.19 -1.07
CA THR A 50 20.15 14.51 -0.39
C THR A 50 21.23 14.14 -1.40
N LEU A 51 20.84 13.62 -2.57
CA LEU A 51 21.77 13.26 -3.64
C LEU A 51 22.45 14.48 -4.28
N ALA A 52 21.77 15.63 -4.36
CA ALA A 52 22.34 16.87 -4.88
C ALA A 52 23.44 17.46 -3.97
N VAL A 53 23.41 17.15 -2.67
CA VAL A 53 24.37 17.64 -1.67
C VAL A 53 25.47 16.60 -1.37
N ALA A 54 25.26 15.33 -1.74
CA ALA A 54 26.23 14.27 -1.52
C ALA A 54 27.42 14.34 -2.51
N PRO A 55 28.66 14.06 -2.08
CA PRO A 55 29.82 13.94 -2.97
C PRO A 55 29.57 12.86 -4.02
N SER A 56 29.62 13.23 -5.31
CA SER A 56 29.22 12.36 -6.42
C SER A 56 30.32 11.38 -6.81
N GLY A 57 30.12 10.10 -6.49
CA GLY A 57 30.65 9.01 -7.31
C GLY A 57 29.69 8.73 -8.48
N THR A 58 30.20 8.38 -9.66
CA THR A 58 29.40 8.00 -10.82
C THR A 58 28.68 6.67 -10.59
N ALA A 59 27.63 6.67 -9.78
CA ALA A 59 26.72 5.53 -9.66
C ALA A 59 25.73 5.56 -10.84
N PRO A 60 25.52 4.45 -11.56
CA PRO A 60 24.60 4.43 -12.69
C PRO A 60 23.14 4.53 -12.22
N TRP A 61 22.46 5.60 -12.63
CA TRP A 61 21.06 5.94 -12.32
C TRP A 61 20.02 5.12 -13.08
N LEU A 62 20.40 3.95 -13.59
CA LEU A 62 19.67 3.23 -14.63
C LEU A 62 18.20 2.96 -14.26
N ASN A 63 17.89 2.77 -12.98
CA ASN A 63 16.57 2.40 -12.49
C ASN A 63 15.89 3.47 -11.62
N ALA A 64 16.46 4.68 -11.51
CA ALA A 64 15.96 5.70 -10.59
C ALA A 64 14.51 6.10 -10.87
N GLY A 65 14.12 6.18 -12.14
CA GLY A 65 12.74 6.47 -12.54
C GLY A 65 11.76 5.39 -12.09
N THR A 66 12.09 4.11 -12.30
CA THR A 66 11.24 2.98 -11.88
C THR A 66 11.10 2.93 -10.36
N VAL A 67 12.19 3.16 -9.62
CA VAL A 67 12.16 3.21 -8.15
C VAL A 67 11.34 4.40 -7.65
N ALA A 68 11.42 5.56 -8.30
CA ALA A 68 10.61 6.73 -7.98
C ALA A 68 9.12 6.42 -8.16
N VAL A 69 8.70 5.93 -9.32
CA VAL A 69 7.31 5.51 -9.56
C VAL A 69 6.88 4.45 -8.55
N GLY A 70 7.73 3.44 -8.34
CA GLY A 70 7.47 2.38 -7.38
C GLY A 70 7.25 2.89 -5.96
N SER A 71 8.05 3.87 -5.52
CA SER A 71 7.89 4.47 -4.19
C SER A 71 6.52 5.10 -3.98
N VAL A 72 5.96 5.77 -5.00
CA VAL A 72 4.61 6.36 -4.97
C VAL A 72 3.54 5.27 -4.93
N LEU A 73 3.64 4.28 -5.82
CA LEU A 73 2.70 3.16 -5.89
C LEU A 73 2.65 2.35 -4.58
N VAL A 74 3.81 2.17 -3.95
CA VAL A 74 3.95 1.54 -2.64
C VAL A 74 3.16 2.29 -1.57
N GLN A 75 3.21 3.63 -1.55
CA GLN A 75 2.40 4.40 -0.59
C GLN A 75 0.90 4.27 -0.87
N ILE A 76 0.49 4.27 -2.14
CA ILE A 76 -0.92 4.11 -2.52
C ILE A 76 -1.47 2.77 -2.02
N VAL A 77 -0.77 1.67 -2.27
CA VAL A 77 -1.18 0.34 -1.79
C VAL A 77 -1.24 0.31 -0.26
N ALA A 78 -0.24 0.89 0.43
CA ALA A 78 -0.22 0.95 1.87
C ALA A 78 -1.43 1.72 2.43
N GLN A 79 -1.71 2.90 1.89
CA GLN A 79 -2.84 3.72 2.30
C GLN A 79 -4.16 2.99 2.10
N LEU A 80 -4.41 2.42 0.92
CA LEU A 80 -5.65 1.71 0.63
C LEU A 80 -5.83 0.49 1.52
N THR A 81 -4.74 -0.26 1.79
CA THR A 81 -4.76 -1.38 2.74
C THR A 81 -5.14 -0.90 4.14
N GLY A 82 -4.54 0.21 4.59
CA GLY A 82 -4.87 0.88 5.85
C GLY A 82 -6.34 1.28 5.94
N THR A 83 -6.88 1.92 4.92
CA THR A 83 -8.29 2.33 4.87
C THR A 83 -9.23 1.12 4.91
N GLY A 84 -8.95 0.07 4.12
CA GLY A 84 -9.76 -1.14 4.08
C GLY A 84 -9.81 -1.87 5.43
N LEU A 85 -8.65 -2.11 6.04
CA LEU A 85 -8.56 -2.72 7.37
C LEU A 85 -9.15 -1.81 8.45
N GLY A 86 -8.92 -0.51 8.35
CA GLY A 86 -9.49 0.50 9.23
C GLY A 86 -11.00 0.49 9.22
N MET A 87 -11.64 0.25 8.08
CA MET A 87 -13.09 0.13 7.97
C MET A 87 -13.60 -1.20 8.56
N LEU A 88 -12.94 -2.32 8.26
CA LEU A 88 -13.32 -3.65 8.73
C LEU A 88 -13.16 -3.83 10.25
N LEU A 89 -12.06 -3.34 10.81
CA LEU A 89 -11.68 -3.58 12.21
C LEU A 89 -12.08 -2.39 13.09
N ARG A 90 -13.00 -2.63 14.04
CA ARG A 90 -13.59 -1.59 14.90
C ARG A 90 -12.56 -0.79 15.72
N ARG A 91 -11.53 -1.44 16.24
CA ARG A 91 -10.51 -0.80 17.09
C ARG A 91 -9.34 -0.29 16.23
N PRO A 92 -9.00 1.01 16.25
CA PRO A 92 -7.95 1.56 15.40
C PRO A 92 -6.58 0.93 15.67
N VAL A 93 -6.26 0.64 16.94
CA VAL A 93 -5.01 -0.07 17.29
C VAL A 93 -4.92 -1.44 16.63
N VAL A 94 -6.02 -2.20 16.63
CA VAL A 94 -6.07 -3.53 15.99
C VAL A 94 -5.98 -3.41 14.48
N ALA A 95 -6.63 -2.40 13.90
CA ALA A 95 -6.51 -2.11 12.47
C ALA A 95 -5.07 -1.77 12.07
N CYS A 96 -4.40 -0.88 12.82
CA CYS A 96 -2.99 -0.54 12.61
C CYS A 96 -2.09 -1.78 12.69
N LEU A 97 -2.23 -2.60 13.74
CA LEU A 97 -1.49 -3.86 13.85
C LEU A 97 -1.78 -4.79 12.66
N GLY A 98 -3.04 -4.88 12.23
CA GLY A 98 -3.45 -5.68 11.08
C GLY A 98 -2.76 -5.28 9.77
N THR A 99 -2.45 -3.99 9.57
CA THR A 99 -1.71 -3.52 8.38
C THR A 99 -0.29 -4.06 8.29
N ILE A 100 0.25 -4.55 9.40
CA ILE A 100 1.58 -5.16 9.48
C ILE A 100 1.42 -6.69 9.53
N VAL A 101 0.61 -7.17 10.47
CA VAL A 101 0.46 -8.59 10.78
C VAL A 101 -0.15 -9.37 9.62
N PHE A 102 -1.15 -8.85 8.90
CA PHE A 102 -1.75 -9.62 7.79
C PHE A 102 -0.84 -9.75 6.58
N PRO A 103 -0.23 -8.67 6.04
CA PRO A 103 0.67 -8.81 4.90
C PRO A 103 1.92 -9.64 5.24
N MET A 104 2.52 -9.43 6.43
CA MET A 104 3.69 -10.19 6.86
C MET A 104 3.35 -11.63 7.21
N GLY A 105 2.24 -11.87 7.91
CA GLY A 105 1.78 -13.21 8.24
C GLY A 105 1.50 -14.03 6.99
N LEU A 106 0.80 -13.47 6.00
CA LEU A 106 0.56 -14.16 4.73
C LEU A 106 1.87 -14.47 4.00
N TRP A 107 2.81 -13.51 3.96
CA TRP A 107 4.11 -13.74 3.32
C TRP A 107 4.90 -14.85 4.01
N LEU A 108 4.95 -14.87 5.35
CA LEU A 108 5.62 -15.92 6.13
C LEU A 108 4.96 -17.29 5.94
N LEU A 109 3.63 -17.35 5.94
CA LEU A 109 2.88 -18.58 5.70
C LEU A 109 3.17 -19.15 4.30
N LEU A 110 3.15 -18.30 3.27
CA LEU A 110 3.50 -18.72 1.92
C LEU A 110 5.00 -19.07 1.76
N SER A 111 5.86 -18.55 2.65
CA SER A 111 7.30 -18.91 2.69
C SER A 111 7.55 -20.27 3.35
N SER A 112 6.62 -20.73 4.20
CA SER A 112 6.78 -21.98 4.95
C SER A 112 6.57 -23.24 4.09
N VAL A 113 5.93 -23.11 2.93
CA VAL A 113 5.62 -24.23 2.03
C VAL A 113 6.21 -23.93 0.66
N GLU A 114 7.17 -24.74 0.24
CA GLU A 114 7.90 -24.53 -1.03
C GLU A 114 6.96 -24.46 -2.25
N ALA A 115 5.94 -25.31 -2.28
CA ALA A 115 4.91 -25.31 -3.33
C ALA A 115 4.10 -23.99 -3.41
N LEU A 116 3.99 -23.23 -2.31
CA LEU A 116 3.26 -21.97 -2.24
C LEU A 116 4.14 -20.74 -2.45
N HIS A 117 5.46 -20.90 -2.46
CA HIS A 117 6.41 -19.81 -2.61
C HIS A 117 6.15 -18.94 -3.87
N PRO A 118 5.81 -19.50 -5.05
CA PRO A 118 5.50 -18.69 -6.24
C PRO A 118 4.26 -17.78 -6.07
N ALA A 119 3.31 -18.15 -5.19
CA ALA A 119 2.10 -17.37 -4.96
C ALA A 119 2.37 -16.06 -4.21
N GLN A 120 3.51 -15.92 -3.53
CA GLN A 120 3.87 -14.71 -2.78
C GLN A 120 3.83 -13.46 -3.65
N ALA A 121 4.35 -13.56 -4.87
CA ALA A 121 4.43 -12.43 -5.80
C ALA A 121 3.04 -11.94 -6.24
N TRP A 122 2.02 -12.79 -6.17
CA TRP A 122 0.65 -12.47 -6.57
C TRP A 122 -0.23 -12.03 -5.40
N LEU A 123 0.05 -12.52 -4.20
CA LEU A 123 -0.84 -12.37 -3.05
C LEU A 123 -0.32 -11.39 -2.00
N THR A 124 0.96 -11.05 -2.01
CA THR A 124 1.56 -10.28 -0.91
C THR A 124 2.06 -8.90 -1.38
N PRO A 125 1.70 -7.82 -0.65
CA PRO A 125 2.28 -6.49 -0.87
C PRO A 125 3.79 -6.50 -0.76
N TYR A 126 4.35 -7.29 0.16
CA TYR A 126 5.79 -7.31 0.39
C TYR A 126 6.60 -7.78 -0.82
N ALA A 127 6.20 -8.88 -1.46
CA ALA A 127 6.92 -9.41 -2.61
C ALA A 127 6.90 -8.42 -3.80
N THR A 128 5.74 -7.79 -4.05
CA THR A 128 5.60 -6.82 -5.15
C THR A 128 6.34 -5.51 -4.88
N VAL A 129 6.37 -5.04 -3.63
CA VAL A 129 7.20 -3.89 -3.21
C VAL A 129 8.68 -4.16 -3.46
N ARG A 130 9.17 -5.36 -3.14
CA ARG A 130 10.57 -5.74 -3.36
C ARG A 130 10.95 -5.66 -4.84
N ASN A 131 10.07 -6.10 -5.74
CA ASN A 131 10.27 -5.99 -7.19
C ASN A 131 10.22 -4.55 -7.68
N LEU A 132 9.29 -3.73 -7.16
CA LEU A 132 9.20 -2.30 -7.51
C LEU A 132 10.46 -1.52 -7.11
N LEU A 133 10.97 -1.78 -5.92
CA LEU A 133 12.12 -1.06 -5.36
C LEU A 133 13.46 -1.59 -5.85
N SER A 134 13.52 -2.80 -6.44
CA SER A 134 14.72 -3.25 -7.17
C SER A 134 14.90 -2.51 -8.50
N GLY A 135 13.82 -1.90 -9.01
CA GLY A 135 13.81 -1.18 -10.27
C GLY A 135 13.77 -2.08 -11.51
N GLN A 136 13.81 -3.40 -11.35
CA GLN A 136 13.75 -4.38 -12.43
C GLN A 136 12.31 -4.87 -12.64
N MET A 137 11.49 -4.03 -13.26
CA MET A 137 10.08 -4.35 -13.50
C MET A 137 9.88 -4.94 -14.90
N THR A 138 9.56 -6.23 -14.96
CA THR A 138 9.07 -6.92 -16.16
C THR A 138 7.56 -6.78 -16.30
N LEU A 139 6.99 -7.16 -17.46
CA LEU A 139 5.53 -7.20 -17.65
C LEU A 139 4.84 -8.11 -16.62
N LEU A 140 5.49 -9.22 -16.26
CA LEU A 140 4.99 -10.15 -15.25
C LEU A 140 4.91 -9.50 -13.87
N THR A 141 5.95 -8.79 -13.43
CA THR A 141 5.98 -8.13 -12.12
C THR A 141 5.00 -6.95 -12.04
N TRP A 142 4.75 -6.27 -13.16
CA TRP A 142 3.68 -5.28 -13.25
C TRP A 142 2.30 -5.91 -13.06
N THR A 143 2.05 -7.02 -13.75
CA THR A 143 0.78 -7.77 -13.61
C THR A 143 0.57 -8.24 -12.16
N GLN A 144 1.61 -8.79 -11.54
CA GLN A 144 1.61 -9.19 -10.13
C GLN A 144 1.26 -8.03 -9.19
N TRP A 145 1.86 -6.85 -9.41
CA TRP A 145 1.54 -5.67 -8.64
C TRP A 145 0.09 -5.23 -8.81
N ILE A 146 -0.44 -5.24 -10.04
CA ILE A 146 -1.87 -4.93 -10.30
C ILE A 146 -2.77 -5.90 -9.54
N VAL A 147 -2.47 -7.20 -9.54
CA VAL A 147 -3.25 -8.20 -8.80
C VAL A 147 -3.23 -7.90 -7.30
N VAL A 148 -2.06 -7.59 -6.73
CA VAL A 148 -1.96 -7.20 -5.32
C VAL A 148 -2.75 -5.94 -5.01
N LEU A 149 -2.70 -4.91 -5.87
CA LEU A 149 -3.50 -3.70 -5.73
C LEU A 149 -5.00 -4.01 -5.77
N LEU A 150 -5.44 -4.90 -6.66
CA LEU A 150 -6.85 -5.31 -6.75
C LEU A 150 -7.29 -6.07 -5.49
N ILE A 151 -6.45 -6.93 -4.92
CA ILE A 151 -6.78 -7.69 -3.71
C ILE A 151 -6.81 -6.77 -2.49
N TRP A 152 -5.69 -6.08 -2.22
CA TRP A 152 -5.47 -5.35 -0.97
C TRP A 152 -5.99 -3.92 -1.00
N GLY A 153 -5.98 -3.29 -2.18
CA GLY A 153 -6.48 -1.94 -2.37
C GLY A 153 -7.96 -1.92 -2.72
N VAL A 154 -8.39 -2.65 -3.75
CA VAL A 154 -9.78 -2.53 -4.26
C VAL A 154 -10.74 -3.44 -3.51
N THR A 155 -10.49 -4.74 -3.53
CA THR A 155 -11.40 -5.77 -2.98
C THR A 155 -11.60 -5.57 -1.49
N LEU A 156 -10.52 -5.31 -0.74
CA LEU A 156 -10.60 -5.05 0.68
C LEU A 156 -11.49 -3.85 1.01
N ASN A 157 -11.33 -2.72 0.30
CA ASN A 157 -12.13 -1.51 0.53
C ASN A 157 -13.60 -1.71 0.10
N ALA A 158 -13.84 -2.41 -1.00
CA ALA A 158 -15.19 -2.76 -1.45
C ALA A 158 -15.90 -3.69 -0.46
N ALA A 159 -15.22 -4.72 0.03
CA ALA A 159 -15.73 -5.63 1.07
C ALA A 159 -16.03 -4.86 2.37
N ALA A 160 -15.13 -3.98 2.79
CA ALA A 160 -15.35 -3.15 3.97
C ALA A 160 -16.55 -2.21 3.84
N ALA A 161 -16.71 -1.57 2.68
CA ALA A 161 -17.83 -0.68 2.41
C ALA A 161 -19.16 -1.43 2.39
N THR A 162 -19.21 -2.60 1.76
CA THR A 162 -20.42 -3.44 1.73
C THR A 162 -20.78 -3.98 3.12
N TRP A 163 -19.78 -4.38 3.90
CA TRP A 163 -19.97 -4.81 5.29
C TRP A 163 -20.52 -3.70 6.18
N LEU A 164 -19.98 -2.47 6.07
CA LEU A 164 -20.46 -1.32 6.83
C LEU A 164 -21.90 -0.94 6.51
N ARG A 165 -22.33 -1.11 5.25
CA ARG A 165 -23.73 -0.90 4.84
C ARG A 165 -24.70 -1.94 5.39
N ARG A 166 -24.22 -3.15 5.73
CA ARG A 166 -25.07 -4.24 6.27
C ARG A 166 -25.30 -4.15 7.77
N ILE A 167 -24.37 -3.54 8.51
CA ILE A 167 -24.40 -3.48 9.99
C ILE A 167 -25.09 -2.21 10.50
N ARG A 168 -25.26 -1.21 9.65
CA ARG A 168 -26.02 0.01 9.94
C ARG A 168 -27.44 -0.11 9.44
#